data_AF-A0A3D1RHI9-F1
#
_entry.id   AF-A0A3D1RHI9-F1
#
_cell.length_a   1.000
_cell.length_b   1.000
_cell.length_c   1.000
_cell.angle_alpha   90.00
_cell.angle_beta   90.00
_cell.angle_gamma   90.00
#
_symmetry.space_group_name_H-M   'P 1'
#
loop_
_entity.id
_entity.type
_entity.pdbx_description
1 polymer ?
#
loop_
_entity_poly.entity_id
_entity_poly.type
_entity_poly.pdbx_seq_one_letter_code
_entity_poly.pdbx_strand_id
1 'polypeptide(L)'
;MMDAGESKDKIKDGKTVGLTRDYAFMWSYGKTETLSLMFPGVMGYGTHVGEKDGEFYVFPKIDSKSNVGKFLTEKLNVPEDKADNYALNQSTKLYWGDQPFTNGPVYLGAVMCFFFILGMFLLDGKHKWWMLTICIIGILLALGKNLPGFNYFMFDYFPFYNKFRVPTMTLVIPQIIFPMLAAMTIHALMEQKQTFPWKRVKYALFTTAGVFVLALGVYASSDFSKEDRERTRQFNQIVAQGGNDMEQKLMELYQKSRPLTDNQLYEDFYFNISGQPDAQKTARAFVTAMQKDRAALFMSDILRSFLFVLIAAALTVLVIRNKISALIMSGGILLLTLIDQLGLGMKYLNEYSFEYKDKYEENAFPLTEADKQILSDPDPNFRVFNTAGLDESKTSYYHKSIGGYHPAKLGIYDDLMAYQLSGRPNMAVLNMLNAKYFIQNDGSGARAFQNPDALGNVWFVQSAQWVNGPVEEMKALTGLDPAQTAVIDASFKDKVPEFKPADSTSSIRMVKFDNDEINYQSDAAAPHLAVFSEIYYKDWKAYINGKPAPYVKANYVLRAMVIPAGKNEITFRFEPNIYHLGNTISTITGWLVFLLFLVWVALEINIGRKRKTETGKMA
;
A
#
# COMPACT_ATOMS: atom_id res chain seq x y z
N MET A 1 -1.57 11.90 8.29
CA MET A 1 -2.36 10.85 8.97
C MET A 1 -3.73 11.43 9.28
N MET A 2 -4.80 10.65 9.09
CA MET A 2 -6.14 11.01 9.59
C MET A 2 -6.07 11.17 11.12
N ASP A 3 -6.91 12.05 11.66
CA ASP A 3 -7.01 12.23 13.10
C ASP A 3 -7.49 10.97 13.80
N ALA A 4 -7.06 10.82 15.06
CA ALA A 4 -7.74 9.98 16.02
C ALA A 4 -9.15 10.58 16.26
N GLY A 5 -10.11 10.26 15.37
CA GLY A 5 -11.49 10.74 15.46
C GLY A 5 -12.26 10.76 14.13
N GLU A 6 -11.60 10.86 12.98
CA GLU A 6 -12.27 10.82 11.68
C GLU A 6 -12.38 9.39 11.14
N SER A 7 -13.60 8.90 10.98
CA SER A 7 -13.86 7.60 10.37
C SER A 7 -13.43 7.59 8.91
N LYS A 8 -12.62 6.59 8.52
CA LYS A 8 -12.30 6.30 7.10
C LYS A 8 -13.55 5.89 6.31
N ASP A 9 -14.57 5.38 7.01
CA ASP A 9 -15.76 4.78 6.44
C ASP A 9 -16.94 5.74 6.49
N LYS A 10 -17.68 5.81 5.38
CA LYS A 10 -18.98 6.46 5.29
C LYS A 10 -20.04 5.47 5.75
N ILE A 11 -20.71 5.77 6.85
CA ILE A 11 -21.73 4.91 7.46
C ILE A 11 -23.13 5.44 7.10
N LYS A 12 -24.02 4.55 6.67
CA LYS A 12 -25.45 4.81 6.48
C LYS A 12 -26.24 3.64 7.07
N ASP A 13 -27.23 3.93 7.92
CA ASP A 13 -28.08 2.92 8.58
C ASP A 13 -27.26 1.84 9.33
N GLY A 14 -26.18 2.25 10.00
CA GLY A 14 -25.29 1.35 10.73
C GLY A 14 -24.39 0.46 9.87
N LYS A 15 -24.32 0.69 8.54
CA LYS A 15 -23.49 -0.08 7.61
C LYS A 15 -22.53 0.83 6.84
N THR A 16 -21.31 0.34 6.60
CA THR A 16 -20.35 1.00 5.71
C THR A 16 -20.83 0.93 4.26
N VAL A 17 -21.01 2.08 3.62
CA VAL A 17 -21.43 2.19 2.21
C VAL A 17 -20.28 2.56 1.27
N GLY A 18 -19.11 2.90 1.81
CA GLY A 18 -17.90 3.28 1.07
C GLY A 18 -16.95 4.07 1.96
N LEU A 19 -15.89 4.60 1.38
CA LEU A 19 -14.91 5.43 2.07
C LEU A 19 -15.33 6.91 2.08
N THR A 20 -14.81 7.68 3.04
CA THR A 20 -14.89 9.14 3.00
C THR A 20 -14.00 9.71 1.88
N ARG A 21 -14.38 10.86 1.31
CA ARG A 21 -13.59 11.48 0.23
C ARG A 21 -12.19 11.87 0.70
N ASP A 22 -12.06 12.40 1.90
CA ASP A 22 -10.76 12.82 2.46
C ASP A 22 -9.81 11.63 2.60
N TYR A 23 -10.32 10.48 3.04
CA TYR A 23 -9.54 9.24 3.10
C TYR A 23 -9.18 8.71 1.71
N ALA A 24 -10.18 8.61 0.82
CA ALA A 24 -10.01 8.02 -0.51
C ALA A 24 -9.01 8.81 -1.35
N PHE A 25 -9.11 10.14 -1.35
CA PHE A 25 -8.31 11.06 -2.17
C PHE A 25 -7.05 11.59 -1.47
N MET A 26 -6.67 11.01 -0.31
CA MET A 26 -5.46 11.43 0.42
C MET A 26 -4.19 11.38 -0.45
N TRP A 27 -4.08 10.38 -1.32
CA TRP A 27 -2.96 10.18 -2.25
C TRP A 27 -3.35 10.58 -3.67
N SER A 28 -3.67 11.85 -3.83
CA SER A 28 -3.96 12.45 -5.13
C SER A 28 -2.70 13.07 -5.71
N TYR A 29 -2.51 12.87 -7.01
CA TYR A 29 -1.38 13.40 -7.75
C TYR A 29 -1.52 14.90 -8.00
N GLY A 30 -0.43 15.65 -7.87
CA GLY A 30 -0.41 17.08 -8.20
C GLY A 30 -0.63 17.34 -9.70
N LYS A 31 -1.19 18.51 -10.05
CA LYS A 31 -1.48 18.85 -11.47
C LYS A 31 -0.24 18.81 -12.35
N THR A 32 0.87 19.38 -11.88
CA THR A 32 2.16 19.38 -12.59
C THR A 32 2.98 18.12 -12.31
N GLU A 33 2.58 17.29 -11.35
CA GLU A 33 3.27 16.05 -10.99
C GLU A 33 3.21 15.02 -12.13
N THR A 34 2.22 15.12 -13.03
CA THR A 34 2.16 14.32 -14.28
C THR A 34 3.37 14.51 -15.18
N LEU A 35 4.12 15.61 -15.05
CA LEU A 35 5.39 15.74 -15.75
C LEU A 35 6.43 14.72 -15.26
N SER A 36 6.26 14.11 -14.09
CA SER A 36 7.20 13.11 -13.58
C SER A 36 7.29 11.86 -14.44
N LEU A 37 6.28 11.61 -15.30
CA LEU A 37 6.32 10.52 -16.28
C LEU A 37 7.55 10.63 -17.20
N MET A 38 8.01 11.86 -17.50
CA MET A 38 9.24 12.14 -18.24
C MET A 38 10.32 12.84 -17.40
N PHE A 39 9.97 13.57 -16.33
CA PHE A 39 10.89 14.39 -15.54
C PHE A 39 10.77 14.07 -14.04
N PRO A 40 11.40 12.99 -13.54
CA PRO A 40 11.12 12.42 -12.22
C PRO A 40 11.31 13.39 -11.04
N GLY A 41 12.18 14.37 -11.17
CA GLY A 41 12.51 15.39 -10.18
C GLY A 41 11.58 16.59 -10.14
N VAL A 42 10.52 16.65 -10.97
CA VAL A 42 9.59 17.80 -10.99
C VAL A 42 9.00 18.11 -9.61
N MET A 43 8.74 17.09 -8.80
CA MET A 43 8.30 17.23 -7.40
C MET A 43 9.36 16.80 -6.37
N GLY A 44 10.63 16.64 -6.77
CA GLY A 44 11.73 16.32 -5.86
C GLY A 44 11.90 14.83 -5.51
N TYR A 45 11.63 13.91 -6.44
CA TYR A 45 11.98 12.47 -6.38
C TYR A 45 11.37 11.61 -5.24
N GLY A 46 10.60 12.17 -4.31
CA GLY A 46 10.18 11.40 -3.13
C GLY A 46 11.36 11.16 -2.19
N THR A 47 11.31 10.11 -1.38
CA THR A 47 12.40 9.76 -0.46
C THR A 47 12.55 8.26 -0.33
N HIS A 48 13.77 7.78 -0.53
CA HIS A 48 14.19 6.43 -0.23
C HIS A 48 15.29 6.47 0.82
N VAL A 49 15.15 5.62 1.84
CA VAL A 49 16.17 5.38 2.85
C VAL A 49 16.42 3.88 2.89
N GLY A 50 17.67 3.49 2.78
CA GLY A 50 18.14 2.13 2.97
C GLY A 50 19.23 2.11 4.03
N GLU A 51 19.38 0.98 4.70
CA GLU A 51 20.43 0.76 5.69
C GLU A 51 21.03 -0.62 5.45
N LYS A 52 22.35 -0.71 5.48
CA LYS A 52 23.07 -1.98 5.40
C LYS A 52 24.37 -1.91 6.16
N ASP A 53 24.59 -2.86 7.06
CA ASP A 53 25.81 -2.98 7.85
C ASP A 53 26.16 -1.67 8.61
N GLY A 54 25.14 -0.93 9.07
CA GLY A 54 25.28 0.34 9.78
C GLY A 54 25.52 1.57 8.89
N GLU A 55 25.58 1.39 7.57
CA GLU A 55 25.66 2.49 6.60
C GLU A 55 24.27 2.89 6.09
N PHE A 56 23.99 4.19 6.09
CA PHE A 56 22.73 4.75 5.59
C PHE A 56 22.87 5.23 4.15
N TYR A 57 21.92 4.83 3.32
CA TYR A 57 21.70 5.36 1.99
C TYR A 57 20.44 6.22 1.96
N VAL A 58 20.54 7.42 1.40
CA VAL A 58 19.39 8.33 1.24
C VAL A 58 19.36 8.83 -0.21
N PHE A 59 18.18 8.78 -0.83
CA PHE A 59 17.94 9.38 -2.14
C PHE A 59 16.59 10.10 -2.21
N PRO A 60 16.49 11.30 -2.80
CA PRO A 60 17.60 12.19 -3.20
C PRO A 60 18.39 12.65 -1.98
N LYS A 61 19.68 12.92 -2.16
CA LYS A 61 20.58 13.44 -1.11
C LYS A 61 20.91 14.90 -1.39
N ILE A 62 20.81 15.74 -0.36
CA ILE A 62 21.49 17.04 -0.32
C ILE A 62 22.57 17.00 0.78
N ASP A 63 23.64 17.75 0.55
CA ASP A 63 24.89 17.69 1.32
C ASP A 63 25.49 19.10 1.46
N SER A 64 26.72 19.22 1.97
CA SER A 64 27.38 20.53 2.10
C SER A 64 27.49 21.34 0.80
N LYS A 65 27.41 20.70 -0.37
CA LYS A 65 27.53 21.32 -1.71
C LYS A 65 26.19 21.77 -2.28
N SER A 66 25.08 21.31 -1.71
CA SER A 66 23.73 21.77 -2.04
C SER A 66 23.52 23.25 -1.73
N ASN A 67 22.43 23.85 -2.21
CA ASN A 67 22.09 25.24 -1.86
C ASN A 67 21.82 25.39 -0.36
N VAL A 68 21.16 24.41 0.25
CA VAL A 68 20.99 24.35 1.71
C VAL A 68 22.33 24.24 2.42
N GLY A 69 23.21 23.34 1.99
CA GLY A 69 24.55 23.18 2.55
C GLY A 69 25.38 24.46 2.47
N LYS A 70 25.42 25.09 1.29
CA LYS A 70 26.08 26.39 1.06
C LYS A 70 25.49 27.52 1.88
N PHE A 71 24.16 27.53 2.06
CA PHE A 71 23.54 28.51 2.95
C PHE A 71 24.06 28.35 4.38
N LEU A 72 24.16 27.13 4.89
CA LEU A 72 24.68 26.87 6.24
C LEU A 72 26.16 27.25 6.36
N THR A 73 27.00 26.85 5.40
CA THR A 73 28.45 27.11 5.46
C THR A 73 28.80 28.57 5.16
N GLU A 74 28.26 29.16 4.10
CA GLU A 74 28.65 30.48 3.61
C GLU A 74 27.89 31.63 4.29
N LYS A 75 26.63 31.42 4.72
CA LYS A 75 25.82 32.46 5.37
C LYS A 75 25.81 32.36 6.88
N LEU A 76 25.82 31.15 7.43
CA LEU A 76 25.76 30.92 8.87
C LEU A 76 27.11 30.48 9.47
N ASN A 77 28.16 30.36 8.66
CA ASN A 77 29.49 29.92 9.09
C ASN A 77 29.46 28.59 9.87
N VAL A 78 28.51 27.71 9.54
CA VAL A 78 28.42 26.37 10.12
C VAL A 78 29.59 25.54 9.58
N PRO A 79 30.36 24.85 10.43
CA PRO A 79 31.40 23.92 9.98
C PRO A 79 30.86 22.90 8.96
N GLU A 80 31.68 22.55 7.97
CA GLU A 80 31.24 21.75 6.81
C GLU A 80 30.66 20.39 7.22
N ASP A 81 31.26 19.71 8.18
CA ASP A 81 30.81 18.43 8.74
C ASP A 81 29.41 18.53 9.38
N LYS A 82 29.13 19.63 10.08
CA LYS A 82 27.82 19.88 10.68
C LYS A 82 26.79 20.28 9.63
N ALA A 83 27.19 21.09 8.66
CA ALA A 83 26.33 21.49 7.55
C ALA A 83 25.95 20.29 6.68
N ASP A 84 26.87 19.36 6.45
CA ASP A 84 26.62 18.13 5.69
C ASP A 84 25.56 17.26 6.35
N ASN A 85 25.75 16.94 7.64
CA ASN A 85 24.79 16.15 8.42
C ASN A 85 23.41 16.83 8.52
N TYR A 86 23.40 18.16 8.73
CA TYR A 86 22.16 18.91 8.79
C TYR A 86 21.43 18.89 7.45
N ALA A 87 22.12 19.17 6.34
CA ALA A 87 21.55 19.13 5.00
C ALA A 87 21.02 17.73 4.67
N LEU A 88 21.79 16.68 4.98
CA LEU A 88 21.37 15.29 4.77
C LEU A 88 20.01 14.99 5.44
N ASN A 89 19.80 15.43 6.67
CA ASN A 89 18.52 15.26 7.38
C ASN A 89 17.34 15.99 6.69
N GLN A 90 17.61 17.06 5.96
CA GLN A 90 16.59 17.79 5.19
C GLN A 90 16.27 17.15 3.83
N SER A 91 17.01 16.12 3.41
CA SER A 91 16.77 15.41 2.15
C SER A 91 15.33 14.86 2.06
N THR A 92 14.75 14.44 3.18
CA THR A 92 13.36 13.95 3.29
C THR A 92 12.31 15.02 2.96
N LYS A 93 12.70 16.31 2.97
CA LYS A 93 11.84 17.47 2.68
C LYS A 93 11.96 17.96 1.24
N LEU A 94 12.73 17.29 0.38
CA LEU A 94 12.85 17.64 -1.03
C LEU A 94 11.56 17.39 -1.80
N TYR A 95 10.76 16.40 -1.40
CA TYR A 95 9.45 16.18 -1.99
C TYR A 95 8.46 17.30 -1.61
N TRP A 96 7.89 17.95 -2.62
CA TRP A 96 7.01 19.11 -2.44
C TRP A 96 5.68 18.99 -3.21
N GLY A 97 5.36 17.82 -3.74
CA GLY A 97 4.07 17.53 -4.40
C GLY A 97 2.90 17.36 -3.42
N ASP A 98 1.68 17.19 -3.94
CA ASP A 98 0.44 17.24 -3.14
C ASP A 98 0.18 16.00 -2.27
N GLN A 99 0.86 14.89 -2.57
CA GLN A 99 0.78 13.68 -1.75
C GLN A 99 1.39 13.93 -0.34
N PRO A 100 1.03 13.14 0.68
CA PRO A 100 1.63 13.26 2.02
C PRO A 100 3.14 13.01 2.02
N PHE A 101 3.57 11.99 1.28
CA PHE A 101 4.96 11.65 0.95
C PHE A 101 4.94 10.74 -0.29
N THR A 102 6.10 10.37 -0.82
CA THR A 102 6.22 9.27 -1.77
C THR A 102 7.62 8.65 -1.68
N ASN A 103 7.73 7.35 -1.93
CA ASN A 103 9.03 6.67 -1.98
C ASN A 103 9.75 6.86 -3.32
N GLY A 104 9.07 7.42 -4.33
CA GLY A 104 9.63 7.65 -5.66
C GLY A 104 8.61 8.30 -6.60
N PRO A 105 9.05 8.94 -7.70
CA PRO A 105 8.16 9.46 -8.71
C PRO A 105 7.65 8.34 -9.60
N VAL A 106 6.51 8.56 -10.25
CA VAL A 106 6.07 7.71 -11.35
C VAL A 106 6.82 8.15 -12.60
N TYR A 107 7.87 7.43 -12.96
CA TYR A 107 8.69 7.67 -14.16
C TYR A 107 8.50 6.56 -15.19
N LEU A 108 8.22 6.93 -16.44
CA LEU A 108 7.99 5.97 -17.53
C LEU A 108 9.20 5.82 -18.47
N GLY A 109 10.19 6.72 -18.34
CA GLY A 109 11.33 6.81 -19.25
C GLY A 109 11.17 7.89 -20.30
N ALA A 110 12.17 8.75 -20.44
CA ALA A 110 12.18 9.82 -21.43
C ALA A 110 12.19 9.25 -22.85
N VAL A 111 12.93 8.17 -23.07
CA VAL A 111 12.98 7.43 -24.35
C VAL A 111 11.61 6.84 -24.69
N MET A 112 10.95 6.20 -23.72
CA MET A 112 9.63 5.59 -23.92
C MET A 112 8.55 6.62 -24.19
N CYS A 113 8.55 7.73 -23.45
CA CYS A 113 7.65 8.84 -23.71
C CYS A 113 7.88 9.44 -25.11
N PHE A 114 9.12 9.56 -25.57
CA PHE A 114 9.42 10.00 -26.94
C PHE A 114 8.84 9.03 -27.99
N PHE A 115 9.05 7.72 -27.85
CA PHE A 115 8.52 6.74 -28.79
C PHE A 115 6.99 6.65 -28.74
N PHE A 116 6.38 6.89 -27.59
CA PHE A 116 4.92 7.03 -27.48
C PHE A 116 4.42 8.20 -28.33
N ILE A 117 5.00 9.39 -28.16
CA ILE A 117 4.64 10.59 -28.95
C ILE A 117 4.89 10.33 -30.44
N LEU A 118 6.04 9.75 -30.79
CA LEU A 118 6.37 9.39 -32.16
C LEU A 118 5.33 8.44 -32.77
N GLY A 119 4.91 7.42 -32.02
CA GLY A 119 3.89 6.46 -32.41
C GLY A 119 2.54 7.09 -32.74
N MET A 120 2.15 8.14 -32.00
CA MET A 120 0.91 8.86 -32.28
C MET A 120 0.86 9.46 -33.69
N PHE A 121 2.01 9.85 -34.25
CA PHE A 121 2.11 10.40 -35.60
C PHE A 121 2.48 9.37 -36.66
N LEU A 122 3.34 8.38 -36.34
CA LEU A 122 3.83 7.42 -37.34
C LEU A 122 2.88 6.25 -37.57
N LEU A 123 2.14 5.80 -36.56
CA LEU A 123 1.25 4.64 -36.67
C LEU A 123 -0.09 5.05 -37.30
N ASP A 124 -0.55 4.31 -38.32
CA ASP A 124 -1.85 4.55 -38.98
C ASP A 124 -3.01 3.69 -38.44
N GLY A 125 -2.79 2.96 -37.33
CA GLY A 125 -3.78 2.05 -36.74
C GLY A 125 -4.71 2.71 -35.71
N LYS A 126 -5.93 2.15 -35.57
CA LYS A 126 -6.90 2.53 -34.51
C LYS A 126 -6.38 2.34 -33.08
N HIS A 127 -5.34 1.52 -32.92
CA HIS A 127 -4.84 1.14 -31.60
C HIS A 127 -4.25 2.30 -30.81
N LYS A 128 -3.61 3.26 -31.49
CA LYS A 128 -3.03 4.44 -30.83
C LYS A 128 -4.07 5.31 -30.12
N TRP A 129 -5.30 5.35 -30.62
CA TRP A 129 -6.35 6.24 -30.09
C TRP A 129 -6.95 5.71 -28.80
N TRP A 130 -7.35 4.43 -28.74
CA TRP A 130 -7.87 3.89 -27.49
C TRP A 130 -6.78 3.82 -26.41
N MET A 131 -5.52 3.54 -26.80
CA MET A 131 -4.38 3.56 -25.88
C MET A 131 -4.17 4.96 -25.30
N LEU A 132 -4.19 6.00 -26.15
CA LEU A 132 -4.12 7.39 -25.70
C LEU A 132 -5.29 7.74 -24.77
N THR A 133 -6.53 7.38 -25.14
CA THR A 133 -7.72 7.66 -24.33
C THR A 133 -7.62 7.04 -22.95
N ILE A 134 -7.22 5.76 -22.86
CA ILE A 134 -7.09 5.05 -21.58
C ILE A 134 -5.93 5.63 -20.74
N CYS A 135 -4.80 6.02 -21.35
CA CYS A 135 -3.74 6.76 -20.65
C CYS A 135 -4.25 8.07 -20.06
N ILE A 136 -4.99 8.87 -20.86
CA ILE A 136 -5.55 10.15 -20.41
C ILE A 136 -6.50 9.91 -19.24
N ILE A 137 -7.41 8.94 -19.33
CA ILE A 137 -8.33 8.60 -18.24
C ILE A 137 -7.57 8.20 -16.98
N GLY A 138 -6.54 7.34 -17.09
CA GLY A 138 -5.69 6.95 -15.96
C GLY A 138 -5.02 8.16 -15.29
N ILE A 139 -4.47 9.08 -16.08
CA ILE A 139 -3.86 10.32 -15.56
C ILE A 139 -4.91 11.22 -14.89
N LEU A 140 -6.08 11.40 -15.49
CA LEU A 140 -7.16 12.23 -14.93
C LEU A 140 -7.71 11.66 -13.61
N LEU A 141 -7.79 10.34 -13.49
CA LEU A 141 -8.16 9.67 -12.25
C LEU A 141 -7.08 9.87 -11.17
N ALA A 142 -5.80 9.79 -11.54
CA ALA A 142 -4.69 9.99 -10.62
C ALA A 142 -4.68 11.37 -9.95
N LEU A 143 -5.17 12.41 -10.64
CA LEU A 143 -5.28 13.76 -10.08
C LEU A 143 -6.21 13.85 -8.86
N GLY A 144 -7.16 12.92 -8.68
CA GLY A 144 -8.00 12.84 -7.50
C GLY A 144 -8.61 14.18 -7.06
N LYS A 145 -8.32 14.63 -5.83
CA LYS A 145 -8.80 15.92 -5.27
C LYS A 145 -8.34 17.15 -6.05
N ASN A 146 -7.29 17.04 -6.86
CA ASN A 146 -6.78 18.12 -7.71
C ASN A 146 -7.58 18.27 -9.02
N LEU A 147 -8.50 17.35 -9.30
CA LEU A 147 -9.53 17.46 -10.34
C LEU A 147 -10.88 16.97 -9.77
N PRO A 148 -11.47 17.71 -8.82
CA PRO A 148 -12.60 17.22 -8.03
C PRO A 148 -13.87 17.02 -8.86
N GLY A 149 -14.11 17.85 -9.89
CA GLY A 149 -15.30 17.71 -10.74
C GLY A 149 -15.39 16.34 -11.41
N PHE A 150 -14.30 15.86 -12.02
CA PHE A 150 -14.25 14.53 -12.63
C PHE A 150 -14.18 13.43 -11.56
N ASN A 151 -13.27 13.56 -10.59
CA ASN A 151 -12.99 12.47 -9.65
C ASN A 151 -14.09 12.24 -8.61
N TYR A 152 -14.74 13.30 -8.11
CA TYR A 152 -15.86 13.13 -7.17
C TYR A 152 -17.09 12.60 -7.89
N PHE A 153 -17.34 13.02 -9.14
CA PHE A 153 -18.38 12.41 -9.97
C PHE A 153 -18.14 10.90 -10.13
N MET A 154 -16.92 10.50 -10.53
CA MET A 154 -16.58 9.08 -10.63
C MET A 154 -16.76 8.38 -9.27
N PHE A 155 -16.32 8.98 -8.18
CA PHE A 155 -16.39 8.39 -6.83
C PHE A 155 -17.81 8.16 -6.34
N ASP A 156 -18.69 9.13 -6.53
CA ASP A 156 -20.04 9.03 -5.99
C ASP A 156 -20.98 8.19 -6.85
N TYR A 157 -20.75 8.12 -8.17
CA TYR A 157 -21.69 7.50 -9.12
C TYR A 157 -21.17 6.25 -9.83
N PHE A 158 -19.85 6.07 -9.99
CA PHE A 158 -19.33 4.87 -10.65
C PHE A 158 -19.42 3.66 -9.71
N PRO A 159 -20.03 2.53 -10.14
CA PRO A 159 -20.25 1.38 -9.27
C PRO A 159 -18.98 0.92 -8.56
N PHE A 160 -19.06 0.76 -7.24
CA PHE A 160 -17.98 0.32 -6.35
C PHE A 160 -16.75 1.23 -6.27
N TYR A 161 -16.66 2.32 -7.05
CA TYR A 161 -15.47 3.18 -7.04
C TYR A 161 -15.26 3.87 -5.68
N ASN A 162 -16.36 4.15 -4.96
CA ASN A 162 -16.34 4.67 -3.59
C ASN A 162 -15.68 3.75 -2.54
N LYS A 163 -15.27 2.52 -2.92
CA LYS A 163 -14.54 1.58 -2.06
C LYS A 163 -13.02 1.61 -2.29
N PHE A 164 -12.56 2.33 -3.32
CA PHE A 164 -11.14 2.45 -3.62
C PHE A 164 -10.52 3.68 -2.94
N ARG A 165 -9.24 3.55 -2.59
CA ARG A 165 -8.38 4.65 -2.12
C ARG A 165 -7.14 4.71 -2.99
N VAL A 166 -6.38 5.79 -2.85
CA VAL A 166 -5.09 6.00 -3.54
C VAL A 166 -5.25 6.17 -5.06
N PRO A 167 -5.85 7.29 -5.52
CA PRO A 167 -6.05 7.58 -6.94
C PRO A 167 -4.78 7.43 -7.79
N THR A 168 -3.61 7.77 -7.23
CA THR A 168 -2.31 7.65 -7.93
C THR A 168 -2.00 6.26 -8.46
N MET A 169 -2.57 5.19 -7.87
CA MET A 169 -2.39 3.81 -8.37
C MET A 169 -2.97 3.59 -9.77
N THR A 170 -3.87 4.46 -10.24
CA THR A 170 -4.38 4.41 -11.62
C THR A 170 -3.29 4.68 -12.67
N LEU A 171 -2.14 5.24 -12.27
CA LEU A 171 -0.98 5.42 -13.14
C LEU A 171 -0.32 4.09 -13.58
N VAL A 172 -0.71 2.95 -13.01
CA VAL A 172 -0.37 1.63 -13.55
C VAL A 172 -0.83 1.45 -14.99
N ILE A 173 -1.92 2.13 -15.37
CA ILE A 173 -2.48 2.09 -16.73
C ILE A 173 -1.48 2.71 -17.73
N PRO A 174 -1.09 4.00 -17.63
CA PRO A 174 -0.08 4.56 -18.52
C PRO A 174 1.28 3.85 -18.42
N GLN A 175 1.66 3.31 -17.25
CA GLN A 175 2.90 2.52 -17.10
C GLN A 175 2.97 1.30 -18.04
N ILE A 176 1.84 0.65 -18.30
CA ILE A 176 1.77 -0.49 -19.22
C ILE A 176 1.63 -0.02 -20.68
N ILE A 177 0.76 0.96 -20.91
CA ILE A 177 0.37 1.37 -22.27
C ILE A 177 1.49 2.16 -22.99
N PHE A 178 2.30 2.95 -22.26
CA PHE A 178 3.38 3.72 -22.87
C PHE A 178 4.43 2.81 -23.54
N PRO A 179 5.03 1.83 -22.84
CA PRO A 179 5.95 0.87 -23.44
C PRO A 179 5.31 0.06 -24.57
N MET A 180 4.04 -0.30 -24.46
CA MET A 180 3.35 -1.04 -25.53
C MET A 180 3.28 -0.23 -26.84
N LEU A 181 2.86 1.03 -26.80
CA LEU A 181 2.80 1.87 -28.00
C LEU A 181 4.22 2.18 -28.52
N ALA A 182 5.18 2.38 -27.62
CA ALA A 182 6.58 2.58 -27.99
C ALA A 182 7.13 1.35 -28.74
N ALA A 183 6.87 0.14 -28.26
CA ALA A 183 7.27 -1.10 -28.93
C ALA A 183 6.62 -1.23 -30.32
N MET A 184 5.33 -0.91 -30.47
CA MET A 184 4.66 -0.87 -31.77
C MET A 184 5.32 0.13 -32.72
N THR A 185 5.76 1.27 -32.21
CA THR A 185 6.44 2.32 -33.00
C THR A 185 7.81 1.86 -33.47
N ILE A 186 8.60 1.24 -32.57
CA ILE A 186 9.90 0.67 -32.91
C ILE A 186 9.72 -0.46 -33.94
N HIS A 187 8.73 -1.33 -33.76
CA HIS A 187 8.44 -2.40 -34.71
C HIS A 187 8.09 -1.85 -36.11
N ALA A 188 7.28 -0.79 -36.20
CA ALA A 188 6.96 -0.15 -37.46
C ALA A 188 8.21 0.42 -38.16
N LEU A 189 9.14 1.02 -37.39
CA LEU A 189 10.43 1.49 -37.89
C LEU A 189 11.33 0.35 -38.35
N MET A 190 11.22 -0.84 -37.74
CA MET A 190 11.99 -2.03 -38.10
C MET A 190 11.53 -2.68 -39.40
N GLU A 191 10.22 -2.75 -39.65
CA GLU A 191 9.74 -3.43 -40.85
C GLU A 191 10.15 -2.70 -42.14
N GLN A 192 10.39 -1.38 -42.09
CA GLN A 192 10.72 -0.53 -43.25
C GLN A 192 9.75 -0.66 -44.46
N LYS A 193 8.61 -1.33 -44.29
CA LYS A 193 7.59 -1.54 -45.34
C LYS A 193 6.77 -0.28 -45.64
N GLN A 194 6.75 0.68 -44.71
CA GLN A 194 6.03 1.93 -44.85
C GLN A 194 7.01 3.09 -45.01
N THR A 195 6.80 3.91 -46.03
CA THR A 195 7.49 5.20 -46.14
C THR A 195 6.92 6.15 -45.09
N PHE A 196 7.74 6.65 -44.18
CA PHE A 196 7.31 7.63 -43.18
C PHE A 196 7.40 9.05 -43.76
N PRO A 197 6.29 9.78 -43.98
CA PRO A 197 6.35 11.15 -44.45
C PRO A 197 7.12 12.02 -43.46
N TRP A 198 8.13 12.75 -43.94
CA TRP A 198 8.95 13.63 -43.10
C TRP A 198 8.12 14.68 -42.33
N LYS A 199 6.96 15.06 -42.89
CA LYS A 199 5.99 15.93 -42.21
C LYS A 199 5.51 15.34 -40.87
N ARG A 200 5.20 14.04 -40.81
CA ARG A 200 4.76 13.35 -39.58
C ARG A 200 5.88 13.24 -38.56
N VAL A 201 7.10 12.93 -39.01
CA VAL A 201 8.30 12.93 -38.15
C VAL A 201 8.53 14.31 -37.52
N LYS A 202 8.45 15.37 -38.32
CA LYS A 202 8.57 16.75 -37.81
C LYS A 202 7.49 17.08 -36.78
N TYR A 203 6.24 16.67 -36.99
CA TYR A 203 5.18 16.88 -35.99
C TYR A 203 5.43 16.14 -34.69
N ALA A 204 5.94 14.91 -34.74
CA ALA A 204 6.36 14.20 -33.53
C ALA A 204 7.49 14.95 -32.80
N LEU A 205 8.52 15.41 -33.53
CA LEU A 205 9.63 16.16 -32.95
C LEU A 205 9.18 17.49 -32.33
N PHE A 206 8.30 18.24 -33.02
CA PHE A 206 7.73 19.48 -32.48
C PHE A 206 6.84 19.24 -31.27
N THR A 207 6.06 18.16 -31.26
CA THR A 207 5.23 17.79 -30.11
C THR A 207 6.09 17.45 -28.91
N THR A 208 7.16 16.66 -29.10
CA THR A 208 8.13 16.36 -28.05
C THR A 208 8.84 17.64 -27.57
N ALA A 209 9.27 18.52 -28.47
CA ALA A 209 9.83 19.82 -28.09
C ALA A 209 8.82 20.66 -27.28
N GLY A 210 7.54 20.62 -27.63
CA GLY A 210 6.46 21.23 -26.86
C GLY A 210 6.36 20.72 -25.43
N VAL A 211 6.61 19.43 -25.18
CA VAL A 211 6.67 18.86 -23.82
C VAL A 211 7.85 19.44 -23.03
N PHE A 212 9.02 19.61 -23.64
CA PHE A 212 10.16 20.29 -22.99
C PHE A 212 9.89 21.77 -22.73
N VAL A 213 9.26 22.47 -23.67
CA VAL A 213 8.84 23.87 -23.49
C VAL A 213 7.84 23.99 -22.34
N LEU A 214 6.88 23.05 -22.24
CA LEU A 214 5.96 22.99 -21.11
C LEU A 214 6.69 22.77 -19.78
N ALA A 215 7.66 21.84 -19.74
CA ALA A 215 8.45 21.59 -18.55
C ALA A 215 9.29 22.82 -18.13
N LEU A 216 9.90 23.51 -19.09
CA LEU A 216 10.63 24.77 -18.85
C LEU A 216 9.69 25.91 -18.43
N GLY A 217 8.48 25.97 -18.98
CA GLY A 217 7.45 26.92 -18.57
C GLY A 217 7.04 26.68 -17.11
N VAL A 218 6.80 25.42 -16.73
CA VAL A 218 6.54 25.05 -15.33
C VAL A 218 7.73 25.42 -14.44
N TYR A 219 8.95 25.10 -14.86
CA TYR A 219 10.17 25.47 -14.14
C TYR A 219 10.28 26.98 -13.91
N ALA A 220 10.04 27.80 -14.94
CA ALA A 220 10.15 29.25 -14.85
C ALA A 220 9.01 29.90 -14.03
N SER A 221 7.84 29.27 -14.00
CA SER A 221 6.65 29.77 -13.27
C SER A 221 6.57 29.31 -11.81
N SER A 222 7.30 28.25 -11.44
CA SER A 222 7.23 27.62 -10.12
C SER A 222 8.10 28.37 -9.12
N ASP A 223 7.58 28.57 -7.90
CA ASP A 223 8.38 29.00 -6.74
C ASP A 223 8.98 27.82 -5.96
N PHE A 224 8.72 26.59 -6.41
CA PHE A 224 9.18 25.32 -5.82
C PHE A 224 8.80 25.19 -4.33
N SER A 225 7.69 25.84 -3.95
CA SER A 225 7.23 25.92 -2.59
C SER A 225 5.98 25.09 -2.33
N LYS A 226 5.91 24.52 -1.12
CA LYS A 226 4.71 23.93 -0.52
C LYS A 226 4.43 24.61 0.81
N GLU A 227 4.10 25.90 0.74
CA GLU A 227 3.85 26.77 1.90
C GLU A 227 2.42 27.32 1.89
N ASP A 228 1.73 27.25 3.04
CA ASP A 228 0.60 28.13 3.32
C ASP A 228 1.11 29.47 3.86
N ARG A 229 1.13 30.50 3.00
CA ARG A 229 1.64 31.85 3.35
C ARG A 229 0.74 32.59 4.36
N GLU A 230 -0.53 32.22 4.49
CA GLU A 230 -1.41 32.78 5.52
C GLU A 230 -1.05 32.19 6.88
N ARG A 231 -0.86 30.87 6.94
CA ARG A 231 -0.35 30.21 8.15
C ARG A 231 0.98 30.81 8.60
N THR A 232 1.95 30.97 7.70
CA THR A 232 3.26 31.54 8.08
C THR A 232 3.13 32.97 8.63
N ARG A 233 2.19 33.77 8.12
CA ARG A 233 1.91 35.12 8.67
C ARG A 233 1.34 35.03 10.09
N GLN A 234 0.38 34.15 10.32
CA GLN A 234 -0.21 33.93 11.65
C GLN A 234 0.83 33.41 12.65
N PHE A 235 1.67 32.46 12.23
CA PHE A 235 2.80 31.98 13.03
C PHE A 235 3.73 33.11 13.46
N ASN A 236 4.19 33.93 12.50
CA ASN A 236 5.09 35.06 12.81
C ASN A 236 4.42 36.08 13.75
N GLN A 237 3.12 36.33 13.62
CA GLN A 237 2.39 37.21 14.54
C GLN A 237 2.34 36.64 15.97
N ILE A 238 2.03 35.35 16.12
CA ILE A 238 1.98 34.68 17.42
C ILE A 238 3.35 34.74 18.10
N VAL A 239 4.41 34.40 17.36
CA VAL A 239 5.77 34.36 17.90
C VAL A 239 6.32 35.77 18.20
N ALA A 240 5.99 36.77 17.39
CA ALA A 240 6.38 38.15 17.65
C ALA A 240 5.65 38.77 18.87
N GLN A 241 4.41 38.36 19.15
CA GLN A 241 3.67 38.79 20.34
C GLN A 241 4.25 38.19 21.63
N GLY A 242 4.80 36.98 21.57
CA GLY A 242 5.33 36.26 22.72
C GLY A 242 4.27 36.01 23.81
N GLY A 243 4.72 35.84 25.05
CA GLY A 243 3.85 35.67 26.22
C GLY A 243 3.63 34.21 26.64
N ASN A 244 3.01 34.04 27.82
CA ASN A 244 2.80 32.73 28.44
C ASN A 244 1.75 31.86 27.71
N ASP A 245 0.97 32.44 26.80
CA ASP A 245 -0.10 31.77 26.03
C ASP A 245 0.32 31.41 24.60
N MET A 246 1.59 31.64 24.23
CA MET A 246 2.11 31.38 22.89
C MET A 246 1.91 29.92 22.45
N GLU A 247 2.18 28.97 23.34
CA GLU A 247 2.03 27.53 23.06
C GLU A 247 0.57 27.17 22.73
N GLN A 248 -0.39 27.72 23.49
CA GLN A 248 -1.81 27.51 23.22
C GLN A 248 -2.22 28.08 21.86
N LYS A 249 -1.79 29.30 21.53
CA LYS A 249 -2.08 29.93 20.22
C LYS A 249 -1.47 29.14 19.05
N LEU A 250 -0.28 28.56 19.21
CA LEU A 250 0.35 27.71 18.20
C LEU A 250 -0.42 26.39 18.03
N MET A 251 -0.94 25.81 19.12
CA MET A 251 -1.81 24.62 19.07
C MET A 251 -3.14 24.92 18.37
N GLU A 252 -3.76 26.07 18.64
CA GLU A 252 -4.96 26.53 17.93
C GLU A 252 -4.68 26.72 16.43
N LEU A 253 -3.54 27.32 16.08
CA LEU A 253 -3.11 27.46 14.68
C LEU A 253 -2.91 26.09 14.01
N TYR A 254 -2.29 25.13 14.71
CA TYR A 254 -2.10 23.76 14.22
C TYR A 254 -3.43 23.05 13.94
N GLN A 255 -4.41 23.19 14.83
CA GLN A 255 -5.74 22.62 14.63
C GLN A 255 -6.48 23.27 13.46
N LYS A 256 -6.35 24.60 13.29
CA LYS A 256 -7.05 25.36 12.25
C LYS A 256 -6.47 25.15 10.85
N SER A 257 -5.15 25.12 10.69
CA SER A 257 -4.47 24.91 9.41
C SER A 257 -3.20 24.13 9.65
N ARG A 258 -3.10 22.86 9.23
CA ARG A 258 -1.89 22.07 9.46
C ARG A 258 -0.70 22.59 8.65
N PRO A 259 0.52 22.60 9.20
CA PRO A 259 1.69 23.06 8.47
C PRO A 259 1.97 22.15 7.26
N LEU A 260 2.11 22.75 6.09
CA LEU A 260 2.68 22.07 4.92
C LEU A 260 4.21 21.94 5.07
N THR A 261 4.85 21.21 4.17
CA THR A 261 6.29 20.89 4.25
C THR A 261 7.17 22.13 4.47
N ASP A 262 6.91 23.23 3.76
CA ASP A 262 7.72 24.44 3.90
C ASP A 262 7.34 25.27 5.13
N ASN A 263 6.10 25.17 5.61
CA ASN A 263 5.73 25.74 6.90
C ASN A 263 6.52 25.04 8.01
N GLN A 264 6.58 23.70 8.01
CA GLN A 264 7.39 22.93 8.98
C GLN A 264 8.86 23.35 8.91
N LEU A 265 9.43 23.35 7.70
CA LEU A 265 10.83 23.72 7.49
C LEU A 265 11.15 25.13 8.00
N TYR A 266 10.25 26.08 7.74
CA TYR A 266 10.38 27.47 8.22
C TYR A 266 10.26 27.57 9.74
N GLU A 267 9.20 27.01 10.31
CA GLU A 267 8.86 27.09 11.74
C GLU A 267 9.94 26.41 12.59
N ASP A 268 10.35 25.19 12.22
CA ASP A 268 11.40 24.42 12.91
C ASP A 268 12.74 25.17 12.87
N PHE A 269 13.13 25.68 11.70
CA PHE A 269 14.38 26.44 11.57
C PHE A 269 14.32 27.74 12.38
N TYR A 270 13.21 28.47 12.29
CA TYR A 270 13.00 29.71 13.04
C TYR A 270 13.17 29.49 14.54
N PHE A 271 12.53 28.46 15.12
CA PHE A 271 12.63 28.22 16.56
C PHE A 271 14.07 27.93 16.99
N ASN A 272 14.82 27.16 16.19
CA ASN A 272 16.22 26.85 16.46
C ASN A 272 17.12 28.09 16.49
N ILE A 273 16.76 29.16 15.79
CA ILE A 273 17.56 30.40 15.72
C ILE A 273 16.83 31.62 16.30
N SER A 274 15.73 31.41 17.03
CA SER A 274 14.83 32.49 17.47
C SER A 274 15.50 33.55 18.35
N GLY A 275 16.61 33.21 19.02
CA GLY A 275 17.44 34.14 19.78
C GLY A 275 18.48 34.93 18.97
N GLN A 276 18.58 34.73 17.65
CA GLN A 276 19.53 35.43 16.79
C GLN A 276 18.88 36.66 16.11
N PRO A 277 19.65 37.72 15.82
CA PRO A 277 19.17 38.83 15.00
C PRO A 277 18.66 38.34 13.65
N ASP A 278 17.61 38.97 13.12
CA ASP A 278 17.02 38.65 11.82
C ASP A 278 16.53 37.19 11.65
N ALA A 279 16.22 36.47 12.75
CA ALA A 279 15.79 35.06 12.74
C ALA A 279 14.72 34.74 11.67
N GLN A 280 13.69 35.57 11.55
CA GLN A 280 12.65 35.46 10.53
C GLN A 280 13.20 35.50 9.10
N LYS A 281 14.08 36.47 8.82
CA LYS A 281 14.69 36.64 7.49
C LYS A 281 15.64 35.49 7.18
N THR A 282 16.40 35.03 8.16
CA THR A 282 17.31 33.89 8.04
C THR A 282 16.55 32.59 7.79
N ALA A 283 15.46 32.32 8.53
CA ALA A 283 14.59 31.17 8.28
C ALA A 283 13.95 31.21 6.89
N ARG A 284 13.54 32.39 6.42
CA ARG A 284 13.05 32.55 5.04
C ARG A 284 14.13 32.24 4.00
N ALA A 285 15.36 32.69 4.22
CA ALA A 285 16.48 32.43 3.34
C ALA A 285 16.85 30.92 3.31
N PHE A 286 16.71 30.23 4.43
CA PHE A 286 16.87 28.78 4.52
C PHE A 286 15.84 28.02 3.66
N VAL A 287 14.55 28.36 3.77
CA VAL A 287 13.51 27.77 2.89
C VAL A 287 13.77 28.10 1.42
N THR A 288 14.26 29.31 1.12
CA THR A 288 14.63 29.70 -0.24
C THR A 288 15.79 28.84 -0.78
N ALA A 289 16.74 28.45 0.07
CA ALA A 289 17.80 27.52 -0.31
C ALA A 289 17.25 26.13 -0.65
N MET A 290 16.29 25.63 0.12
CA MET A 290 15.58 24.37 -0.18
C MET A 290 14.84 24.43 -1.52
N GLN A 291 14.15 25.53 -1.80
CA GLN A 291 13.46 25.75 -3.08
C GLN A 291 14.44 25.72 -4.27
N LYS A 292 15.65 26.27 -4.10
CA LYS A 292 16.70 26.21 -5.14
C LYS A 292 17.22 24.79 -5.36
N ASP A 293 17.35 23.98 -4.31
CA ASP A 293 17.72 22.57 -4.47
C ASP A 293 16.65 21.79 -5.24
N ARG A 294 15.35 21.99 -4.92
CA ARG A 294 14.24 21.43 -5.69
C ARG A 294 14.25 21.86 -7.15
N ALA A 295 14.51 23.14 -7.42
CA ALA A 295 14.65 23.66 -8.79
C ALA A 295 15.81 22.99 -9.52
N ALA A 296 16.98 22.86 -8.88
CA ALA A 296 18.14 22.21 -9.47
C ALA A 296 17.87 20.74 -9.84
N LEU A 297 17.14 20.00 -9.00
CA LEU A 297 16.71 18.62 -9.30
C LEU A 297 15.83 18.56 -10.56
N PHE A 298 14.82 19.43 -10.68
CA PHE A 298 13.96 19.45 -11.86
C PHE A 298 14.73 19.84 -13.13
N MET A 299 15.59 20.87 -13.06
CA MET A 299 16.41 21.29 -14.20
C MET A 299 17.36 20.19 -14.67
N SER A 300 18.02 19.50 -13.73
CA SER A 300 18.89 18.35 -14.03
C SER A 300 18.14 17.28 -14.84
N ASP A 301 16.88 16.99 -14.47
CA ASP A 301 16.07 16.03 -15.20
C ASP A 301 15.56 16.50 -16.55
N ILE A 302 15.27 17.79 -16.71
CA ILE A 302 14.96 18.38 -18.03
C ILE A 302 16.15 18.14 -18.97
N LEU A 303 17.37 18.46 -18.52
CA LEU A 303 18.59 18.28 -19.31
C LEU A 303 18.89 16.81 -19.60
N ARG A 304 18.79 15.94 -18.59
CA ARG A 304 18.98 14.49 -18.71
C ARG A 304 18.01 13.89 -19.73
N SER A 305 16.73 14.20 -19.60
CA SER A 305 15.68 13.71 -20.50
C SER A 305 15.87 14.24 -21.92
N PHE A 306 16.28 15.50 -22.05
CA PHE A 306 16.59 16.11 -23.34
C PHE A 306 17.70 15.34 -24.06
N LEU A 307 18.77 14.98 -23.34
CA LEU A 307 19.88 14.20 -23.91
C LEU A 307 19.40 12.81 -24.39
N PHE A 308 18.67 12.06 -23.56
CA PHE A 308 18.14 10.75 -23.96
C PHE A 308 17.22 10.83 -25.18
N VAL A 309 16.31 11.80 -25.19
CA VAL A 309 15.38 12.04 -26.30
C VAL A 309 16.12 12.47 -27.56
N LEU A 310 17.14 13.33 -27.45
CA LEU A 310 17.94 13.79 -28.57
C LEU A 310 18.66 12.62 -29.26
N ILE A 311 19.28 11.72 -28.49
CA ILE A 311 19.95 10.54 -29.04
C ILE A 311 18.92 9.59 -29.67
N ALA A 312 17.79 9.32 -29.01
CA ALA A 312 16.73 8.48 -29.55
C ALA A 312 16.13 9.05 -30.86
N ALA A 313 15.93 10.36 -30.92
CA ALA A 313 15.48 11.07 -32.11
C ALA A 313 16.51 10.99 -33.24
N ALA A 314 17.81 11.15 -32.94
CA ALA A 314 18.88 11.00 -33.91
C ALA A 314 18.91 9.59 -34.51
N LEU A 315 18.85 8.54 -33.69
CA LEU A 315 18.78 7.15 -34.15
C LEU A 315 17.56 6.91 -35.05
N THR A 316 16.40 7.45 -34.65
CA THR A 316 15.16 7.38 -35.44
C THR A 316 15.31 8.06 -36.81
N VAL A 317 15.89 9.26 -36.87
CA VAL A 317 16.10 9.97 -38.13
C VAL A 317 17.11 9.24 -39.01
N LEU A 318 18.17 8.68 -38.44
CA LEU A 318 19.17 7.91 -39.18
C LEU A 318 18.59 6.65 -39.80
N VAL A 319 17.73 5.90 -39.09
CA VAL A 319 17.09 4.71 -39.67
C VAL A 319 16.10 5.08 -40.77
N ILE A 320 15.31 6.15 -40.58
CA ILE A 320 14.34 6.62 -41.60
C ILE A 320 15.05 7.09 -42.87
N ARG A 321 16.27 7.64 -42.73
CA ARG A 321 17.12 8.04 -43.85
C ARG A 321 17.99 6.90 -44.40
N ASN A 322 17.76 5.66 -43.98
CA ASN A 322 18.53 4.48 -44.37
C ASN A 322 20.05 4.63 -44.14
N LYS A 323 20.46 5.40 -43.12
CA LYS A 323 21.87 5.60 -42.76
C LYS A 323 22.38 4.55 -41.77
N ILE A 324 21.48 3.93 -41.01
CA ILE A 324 21.78 2.81 -40.11
C ILE A 324 20.74 1.71 -40.30
N SER A 325 21.09 0.47 -39.93
CA SER A 325 20.14 -0.64 -39.93
C SER A 325 19.15 -0.53 -38.77
N ALA A 326 17.99 -1.17 -38.93
CA ALA A 326 17.00 -1.20 -37.85
C ALA A 326 17.49 -1.97 -36.61
N LEU A 327 18.42 -2.92 -36.79
CA LEU A 327 19.05 -3.64 -35.69
C LEU A 327 19.92 -2.69 -34.83
N ILE A 328 20.72 -1.83 -35.46
CA ILE A 328 21.55 -0.84 -34.75
C ILE A 328 20.65 0.14 -33.99
N MET A 329 19.58 0.63 -34.62
CA MET A 329 18.60 1.48 -33.95
C MET A 329 17.99 0.77 -32.74
N SER A 330 17.51 -0.46 -32.90
CA SER A 330 16.85 -1.22 -31.84
C SER A 330 17.79 -1.51 -30.66
N GLY A 331 19.02 -1.92 -30.95
CA GLY A 331 20.06 -2.10 -29.92
C GLY A 331 20.40 -0.80 -29.19
N GLY A 332 20.51 0.32 -29.93
CA GLY A 332 20.72 1.64 -29.36
C GLY A 332 19.57 2.11 -28.46
N ILE A 333 18.32 1.94 -28.89
CA ILE A 333 17.15 2.27 -28.07
C ILE A 333 17.06 1.40 -26.82
N LEU A 334 17.33 0.10 -26.94
CA LEU A 334 17.37 -0.82 -25.81
C LEU A 334 18.41 -0.36 -24.78
N LEU A 335 19.64 -0.07 -25.23
CA LEU A 335 20.71 0.41 -24.36
C LEU A 335 20.35 1.74 -23.70
N LEU A 336 19.84 2.71 -24.47
CA LEU A 336 19.42 4.01 -23.92
C LEU A 336 18.32 3.86 -22.87
N THR A 337 17.33 3.00 -23.13
CA THR A 337 16.24 2.72 -22.19
C THR A 337 16.77 2.05 -20.93
N LEU A 338 17.68 1.08 -21.05
CA LEU A 338 18.30 0.42 -19.91
C LEU A 338 19.07 1.43 -19.05
N ILE A 339 19.90 2.27 -19.66
CA ILE A 339 20.65 3.30 -18.93
C ILE A 339 19.69 4.29 -18.24
N ASP A 340 18.64 4.74 -18.93
CA ASP A 340 17.67 5.67 -18.38
C ASP A 340 16.87 5.08 -17.20
N GLN A 341 16.30 3.89 -17.39
CA GLN A 341 15.45 3.22 -16.39
C GLN A 341 16.26 2.64 -15.23
N LEU A 342 17.33 1.87 -15.50
CA LEU A 342 18.17 1.30 -14.44
C LEU A 342 18.91 2.40 -13.69
N GLY A 343 19.36 3.45 -14.38
CA GLY A 343 20.05 4.58 -13.75
C GLY A 343 19.20 5.29 -12.70
N LEU A 344 17.88 5.35 -12.89
CA LEU A 344 16.96 5.87 -11.86
C LEU A 344 16.54 4.76 -10.88
N GLY A 345 16.17 3.58 -11.38
CA GLY A 345 15.68 2.46 -10.57
C GLY A 345 16.67 2.00 -9.50
N MET A 346 17.97 1.96 -9.84
CA MET A 346 19.05 1.63 -8.90
C MET A 346 19.27 2.70 -7.83
N LYS A 347 18.56 3.83 -7.85
CA LYS A 347 18.56 4.78 -6.72
C LYS A 347 17.51 4.42 -5.66
N TYR A 348 16.56 3.56 -6.00
CA TYR A 348 15.47 3.11 -5.13
C TYR A 348 15.54 1.62 -4.80
N LEU A 349 16.20 0.83 -5.65
CA LEU A 349 16.41 -0.59 -5.47
C LEU A 349 17.90 -0.89 -5.67
N ASN A 350 18.68 -0.79 -4.60
CA ASN A 350 20.12 -1.01 -4.61
C ASN A 350 20.54 -1.95 -3.49
N GLU A 351 21.85 -2.08 -3.28
CA GLU A 351 22.40 -2.97 -2.27
C GLU A 351 21.93 -2.69 -0.83
N TYR A 352 21.51 -1.45 -0.53
CA TYR A 352 20.92 -1.05 0.76
C TYR A 352 19.43 -1.41 0.88
N SER A 353 18.82 -1.91 -0.20
CA SER A 353 17.45 -2.42 -0.21
C SER A 353 17.38 -3.92 0.10
N PHE A 354 18.53 -4.59 0.25
CA PHE A 354 18.61 -6.03 0.49
C PHE A 354 19.37 -6.33 1.78
N GLU A 355 18.79 -7.17 2.62
CA GLU A 355 19.39 -7.65 3.86
C GLU A 355 19.42 -9.18 3.86
N TYR A 356 20.42 -9.77 4.54
CA TYR A 356 20.47 -11.21 4.74
C TYR A 356 19.35 -11.64 5.69
N LYS A 357 18.69 -12.75 5.38
CA LYS A 357 17.56 -13.27 6.16
C LYS A 357 17.86 -13.32 7.66
N ASP A 358 18.99 -13.89 8.05
CA ASP A 358 19.33 -14.09 9.47
C ASP A 358 19.50 -12.74 10.20
N LYS A 359 20.15 -11.75 9.56
CA LYS A 359 20.29 -10.39 10.12
C LYS A 359 18.93 -9.68 10.23
N TYR A 360 18.11 -9.79 9.18
CA TYR A 360 16.77 -9.21 9.19
C TYR A 360 15.91 -9.82 10.30
N GLU A 361 15.94 -11.14 10.47
CA GLU A 361 15.23 -11.83 11.55
C GLU A 361 15.76 -11.40 12.92
N GLU A 362 17.07 -11.34 13.11
CA GLU A 362 17.71 -10.88 14.35
C GLU A 362 17.30 -9.43 14.72
N ASN A 363 17.29 -8.53 13.73
CA ASN A 363 16.98 -7.11 13.93
C ASN A 363 15.48 -6.82 14.04
N ALA A 364 14.67 -7.36 13.12
CA ALA A 364 13.25 -7.05 13.01
C ALA A 364 12.38 -7.90 13.94
N PHE A 365 12.77 -9.16 14.16
CA PHE A 365 12.04 -10.18 14.91
C PHE A 365 12.94 -10.89 15.93
N PRO A 366 13.62 -10.17 16.84
CA PRO A 366 14.49 -10.80 17.82
C PRO A 366 13.71 -11.81 18.67
N LEU A 367 14.22 -13.04 18.75
CA LEU A 367 13.62 -14.10 19.55
C LEU A 367 13.79 -13.81 21.05
N THR A 368 12.71 -13.41 21.72
CA THR A 368 12.74 -13.02 23.14
C THR A 368 12.70 -14.25 24.06
N GLU A 369 13.02 -14.06 25.35
CA GLU A 369 12.85 -15.13 26.35
C GLU A 369 11.39 -15.55 26.51
N ALA A 370 10.44 -14.61 26.37
CA ALA A 370 9.02 -14.93 26.31
C ALA A 370 8.69 -15.86 25.14
N ASP A 371 9.25 -15.60 23.96
CA ASP A 371 9.04 -16.45 22.79
C ASP A 371 9.61 -17.86 23.00
N LYS A 372 10.83 -17.96 23.55
CA LYS A 372 11.46 -19.25 23.87
C LYS A 372 10.62 -20.06 24.86
N GLN A 373 10.09 -19.41 25.90
CA GLN A 373 9.22 -20.05 26.88
C GLN A 373 7.94 -20.59 26.20
N ILE A 374 7.30 -19.78 25.37
CA ILE A 374 6.04 -20.17 24.70
C ILE A 374 6.28 -21.28 23.66
N LEU A 375 7.36 -21.19 22.87
CA LEU A 375 7.71 -22.19 21.86
C LEU A 375 8.09 -23.56 22.46
N SER A 376 8.36 -23.62 23.77
CA SER A 376 8.62 -24.88 24.47
C SER A 376 7.33 -25.65 24.82
N ASP A 377 6.16 -25.02 24.69
CA ASP A 377 4.87 -25.67 24.94
C ASP A 377 4.52 -26.65 23.79
N PRO A 378 4.32 -27.95 24.07
CA PRO A 378 4.02 -28.94 23.03
C PRO A 378 2.59 -28.85 22.49
N ASP A 379 1.71 -28.04 23.08
CA ASP A 379 0.34 -27.84 22.62
C ASP A 379 0.32 -27.22 21.21
N PRO A 380 -0.26 -27.91 20.21
CA PRO A 380 -0.20 -27.44 18.82
C PRO A 380 -1.11 -26.24 18.53
N ASN A 381 -2.06 -25.90 19.42
CA ASN A 381 -2.99 -24.81 19.18
C ASN A 381 -3.43 -24.08 20.45
N PHE A 382 -2.83 -22.92 20.64
CA PHE A 382 -3.29 -21.88 21.55
C PHE A 382 -3.01 -20.52 20.92
N ARG A 383 -3.60 -19.46 21.49
CA ARG A 383 -3.31 -18.09 21.08
C ARG A 383 -2.48 -17.35 22.14
N VAL A 384 -1.76 -16.34 21.68
CA VAL A 384 -0.94 -15.46 22.50
C VAL A 384 -1.52 -14.06 22.43
N PHE A 385 -1.62 -13.40 23.59
CA PHE A 385 -2.04 -12.00 23.65
C PHE A 385 -0.90 -11.13 24.15
N ASN A 386 -0.41 -10.25 23.27
CA ASN A 386 0.63 -9.30 23.58
C ASN A 386 0.01 -7.99 24.08
N THR A 387 0.36 -7.57 25.29
CA THR A 387 -0.21 -6.36 25.90
C THR A 387 0.42 -5.07 25.38
N ALA A 388 1.48 -5.14 24.57
CA ALA A 388 2.16 -3.97 24.01
C ALA A 388 1.30 -3.20 22.98
N GLY A 389 0.37 -3.88 22.31
CA GLY A 389 -0.53 -3.25 21.34
C GLY A 389 -1.35 -4.27 20.55
N LEU A 390 -2.53 -3.86 20.10
CA LEU A 390 -3.44 -4.71 19.34
C LEU A 390 -3.17 -4.72 17.83
N ASP A 391 -2.52 -3.69 17.29
CA ASP A 391 -2.24 -3.53 15.85
C ASP A 391 -0.75 -3.70 15.52
N GLU A 392 -0.08 -4.65 16.17
CA GLU A 392 1.30 -5.05 15.87
C GLU A 392 1.33 -6.35 15.08
N SER A 393 2.39 -6.60 14.30
CA SER A 393 2.52 -7.83 13.48
C SER A 393 3.69 -8.72 13.90
N LYS A 394 4.47 -8.33 14.90
CA LYS A 394 5.68 -9.04 15.31
C LYS A 394 5.35 -10.31 16.08
N THR A 395 4.38 -10.30 16.99
CA THR A 395 3.98 -11.53 17.72
C THR A 395 3.48 -12.61 16.78
N SER A 396 2.85 -12.22 15.67
CA SER A 396 2.39 -13.16 14.64
C SER A 396 3.51 -13.91 13.91
N TYR A 397 4.77 -13.46 14.04
CA TYR A 397 5.93 -14.11 13.45
C TYR A 397 6.21 -15.47 14.10
N TYR A 398 6.12 -15.54 15.44
CA TYR A 398 6.38 -16.76 16.20
C TYR A 398 5.11 -17.44 16.72
N HIS A 399 4.01 -16.71 16.90
CA HIS A 399 2.84 -17.20 17.61
C HIS A 399 1.52 -16.85 16.93
N LYS A 400 0.46 -17.60 17.25
CA LYS A 400 -0.92 -17.26 16.85
C LYS A 400 -1.42 -16.08 17.72
N SER A 401 -1.23 -14.86 17.25
CA SER A 401 -1.61 -13.65 18.00
C SER A 401 -3.13 -13.42 18.02
N ILE A 402 -3.67 -12.94 19.14
CA ILE A 402 -5.02 -12.35 19.24
C ILE A 402 -5.03 -10.90 18.72
N GLY A 403 -3.92 -10.19 18.87
CA GLY A 403 -3.71 -8.93 18.17
C GLY A 403 -3.35 -9.18 16.71
N GLY A 404 -2.88 -8.16 16.02
CA GLY A 404 -2.48 -8.28 14.63
C GLY A 404 -2.97 -7.13 13.77
N TYR A 405 -2.05 -6.52 13.02
CA TYR A 405 -2.44 -5.76 11.84
C TYR A 405 -2.59 -6.68 10.62
N HIS A 406 -3.77 -6.64 10.00
CA HIS A 406 -4.03 -7.23 8.68
C HIS A 406 -4.89 -6.27 7.85
N PRO A 407 -4.52 -5.96 6.58
CA PRO A 407 -5.24 -4.96 5.77
C PRO A 407 -6.66 -5.40 5.38
N ALA A 408 -6.95 -6.70 5.44
CA ALA A 408 -8.28 -7.27 5.21
C ALA A 408 -8.76 -8.04 6.46
N LYS A 409 -8.78 -7.36 7.63
CA LYS A 409 -9.28 -7.94 8.88
C LYS A 409 -10.79 -8.21 8.79
N LEU A 410 -11.27 -9.29 9.44
CA LEU A 410 -12.69 -9.59 9.49
C LEU A 410 -13.42 -8.56 10.35
N GLY A 411 -14.52 -7.99 9.86
CA GLY A 411 -15.28 -6.95 10.58
C GLY A 411 -15.70 -7.37 11.99
N ILE A 412 -16.21 -8.59 12.16
CA ILE A 412 -16.60 -9.12 13.48
C ILE A 412 -15.42 -9.26 14.46
N TYR A 413 -14.19 -9.39 13.96
CA TYR A 413 -13.00 -9.47 14.81
C TYR A 413 -12.47 -8.06 15.12
N ASP A 414 -12.52 -7.16 14.16
CA ASP A 414 -12.18 -5.74 14.34
C ASP A 414 -13.12 -5.09 15.39
N ASP A 415 -14.42 -5.37 15.30
CA ASP A 415 -15.41 -4.96 16.29
C ASP A 415 -15.08 -5.54 17.69
N LEU A 416 -14.76 -6.83 17.79
CA LEU A 416 -14.36 -7.45 19.06
C LEU A 416 -13.13 -6.79 19.67
N MET A 417 -12.10 -6.53 18.86
CA MET A 417 -10.89 -5.83 19.31
C MET A 417 -11.23 -4.43 19.82
N ALA A 418 -12.03 -3.67 19.06
CA ALA A 418 -12.39 -2.30 19.40
C ALA A 418 -13.21 -2.20 20.70
N TYR A 419 -14.20 -3.07 20.89
CA TYR A 419 -15.15 -2.97 22.00
C TYR A 419 -14.80 -3.81 23.23
N GLN A 420 -14.02 -4.89 23.10
CA GLN A 420 -13.73 -5.81 24.21
C GLN A 420 -12.25 -5.89 24.57
N LEU A 421 -11.33 -5.55 23.67
CA LEU A 421 -9.89 -5.71 23.93
C LEU A 421 -9.15 -4.37 24.05
N SER A 422 -9.66 -3.30 23.45
CA SER A 422 -9.07 -1.97 23.50
C SER A 422 -9.23 -1.32 24.89
N GLY A 423 -8.21 -0.57 25.33
CA GLY A 423 -8.20 0.06 26.65
C GLY A 423 -7.94 -0.95 27.76
N ARG A 424 -9.00 -1.47 28.39
CA ARG A 424 -8.92 -2.52 29.41
C ARG A 424 -9.42 -3.84 28.83
N PRO A 425 -8.52 -4.79 28.48
CA PRO A 425 -8.94 -6.04 27.86
C PRO A 425 -9.90 -6.85 28.75
N ASN A 426 -10.97 -7.35 28.14
CA ASN A 426 -11.92 -8.25 28.79
C ASN A 426 -11.32 -9.67 28.89
N MET A 427 -10.98 -10.09 30.10
CA MET A 427 -10.37 -11.40 30.36
C MET A 427 -11.26 -12.57 29.93
N ALA A 428 -12.58 -12.47 30.09
CA ALA A 428 -13.49 -13.52 29.63
C ALA A 428 -13.39 -13.74 28.10
N VAL A 429 -13.26 -12.64 27.35
CA VAL A 429 -13.06 -12.68 25.90
C VAL A 429 -11.70 -13.29 25.54
N LEU A 430 -10.64 -12.95 26.26
CA LEU A 430 -9.32 -13.57 26.07
C LEU A 430 -9.35 -15.08 26.36
N ASN A 431 -10.04 -15.49 27.42
CA ASN A 431 -10.16 -16.88 27.82
C ASN A 431 -10.91 -17.72 26.78
N MET A 432 -12.02 -17.22 26.24
CA MET A 432 -12.78 -17.93 25.19
C MET A 432 -12.07 -17.94 23.83
N LEU A 433 -11.15 -16.99 23.59
CA LEU A 433 -10.24 -17.00 22.44
C LEU A 433 -9.02 -17.93 22.64
N ASN A 434 -9.00 -18.72 23.71
CA ASN A 434 -7.91 -19.62 24.05
C ASN A 434 -6.55 -18.90 24.16
N ALA A 435 -6.54 -17.71 24.77
CA ALA A 435 -5.33 -16.98 25.10
C ALA A 435 -4.56 -17.73 26.21
N LYS A 436 -3.66 -18.66 25.87
CA LYS A 436 -2.91 -19.45 26.85
C LYS A 436 -1.74 -18.68 27.44
N TYR A 437 -1.17 -17.74 26.69
CA TYR A 437 -0.05 -16.91 27.13
C TYR A 437 -0.31 -15.42 26.93
N PHE A 438 0.15 -14.64 27.89
CA PHE A 438 0.26 -13.19 27.82
C PHE A 438 1.73 -12.79 27.72
N ILE A 439 2.05 -11.96 26.73
CA ILE A 439 3.36 -11.31 26.67
C ILE A 439 3.21 -9.91 27.25
N GLN A 440 3.96 -9.60 28.30
CA GLN A 440 4.02 -8.28 28.90
C GLN A 440 5.46 -7.79 28.93
N ASN A 441 5.66 -6.49 28.67
CA ASN A 441 6.96 -5.84 28.84
C ASN A 441 7.01 -5.18 30.21
N ASP A 442 7.97 -5.61 31.05
CA ASP A 442 8.11 -5.12 32.43
C ASP A 442 9.24 -4.09 32.60
N GLY A 443 9.79 -3.58 31.49
CA GLY A 443 10.93 -2.66 31.47
C GLY A 443 12.30 -3.35 31.46
N SER A 444 12.39 -4.64 31.84
CA SER A 444 13.60 -5.47 31.71
C SER A 444 13.59 -6.34 30.46
N GLY A 445 12.41 -6.55 29.87
CA GLY A 445 12.21 -7.28 28.62
C GLY A 445 10.78 -7.81 28.50
N ALA A 446 10.51 -8.51 27.39
CA ALA A 446 9.26 -9.24 27.23
C ALA A 446 9.29 -10.52 28.09
N ARG A 447 8.23 -10.73 28.89
CA ARG A 447 8.03 -11.96 29.67
C ARG A 447 6.68 -12.59 29.35
N ALA A 448 6.65 -13.92 29.32
CA ALA A 448 5.44 -14.70 29.10
C ALA A 448 4.81 -15.12 30.44
N PHE A 449 3.51 -14.90 30.56
CA PHE A 449 2.70 -15.36 31.68
C PHE A 449 1.65 -16.33 31.16
N GLN A 450 1.52 -17.49 31.80
CA GLN A 450 0.47 -18.43 31.45
C GLN A 450 -0.87 -17.95 32.00
N ASN A 451 -1.90 -18.06 31.18
CA ASN A 451 -3.28 -17.85 31.56
C ASN A 451 -3.91 -19.19 31.98
N PRO A 452 -4.14 -19.43 33.29
CA PRO A 452 -4.74 -20.68 33.74
C PRO A 452 -6.22 -20.81 33.35
N ASP A 453 -6.88 -19.69 33.04
CA ASP A 453 -8.32 -19.64 32.77
C ASP A 453 -8.66 -19.77 31.27
N ALA A 454 -7.68 -20.05 30.42
CA ALA A 454 -7.91 -20.29 28.99
C ALA A 454 -8.84 -21.51 28.81
N LEU A 455 -9.94 -21.34 28.05
CA LEU A 455 -10.98 -22.37 27.92
C LEU A 455 -10.62 -23.51 26.94
N GLY A 456 -9.45 -23.43 26.32
CA GLY A 456 -9.03 -24.39 25.30
C GLY A 456 -9.71 -24.16 23.95
N ASN A 457 -9.50 -25.13 23.05
CA ASN A 457 -9.94 -25.03 21.66
C ASN A 457 -11.45 -25.28 21.46
N VAL A 458 -12.08 -25.97 22.42
CA VAL A 458 -13.50 -26.32 22.41
C VAL A 458 -13.94 -26.69 23.82
N TRP A 459 -15.16 -26.33 24.21
CA TRP A 459 -15.76 -26.71 25.48
C TRP A 459 -17.28 -26.82 25.38
N PHE A 460 -17.90 -27.55 26.31
CA PHE A 460 -19.36 -27.55 26.46
C PHE A 460 -19.82 -26.46 27.42
N VAL A 461 -20.94 -25.82 27.10
CA VAL A 461 -21.59 -24.83 27.97
C VAL A 461 -22.81 -25.41 28.66
N GLN A 462 -23.22 -24.80 29.78
CA GLN A 462 -24.40 -25.20 30.54
C GLN A 462 -25.69 -24.59 29.97
N SER A 463 -25.61 -23.40 29.36
CA SER A 463 -26.78 -22.70 28.84
C SER A 463 -26.47 -21.80 27.64
N ALA A 464 -27.55 -21.34 26.98
CA ALA A 464 -27.48 -20.35 25.92
C ALA A 464 -28.29 -19.10 26.29
N GLN A 465 -27.67 -17.93 26.23
CA GLN A 465 -28.32 -16.64 26.36
C GLN A 465 -28.71 -16.12 24.97
N TRP A 466 -30.01 -15.94 24.74
CA TRP A 466 -30.54 -15.42 23.48
C TRP A 466 -30.61 -13.89 23.51
N VAL A 467 -30.10 -13.25 22.46
CA VAL A 467 -30.05 -11.79 22.32
C VAL A 467 -30.47 -11.36 20.91
N ASN A 468 -30.85 -10.10 20.71
CA ASN A 468 -31.33 -9.60 19.42
C ASN A 468 -30.29 -8.71 18.74
N GLY A 469 -29.63 -9.25 17.72
CA GLY A 469 -28.71 -8.50 16.89
C GLY A 469 -27.30 -8.38 17.47
N PRO A 470 -26.34 -7.94 16.62
CA PRO A 470 -24.92 -7.88 16.96
C PRO A 470 -24.60 -6.91 18.11
N VAL A 471 -25.40 -5.85 18.31
CA VAL A 471 -25.17 -4.87 19.38
C VAL A 471 -25.45 -5.48 20.74
N GLU A 472 -26.54 -6.23 20.88
CA GLU A 472 -26.87 -6.92 22.14
C GLU A 472 -25.89 -8.07 22.39
N GLU A 473 -25.49 -8.82 21.36
CA GLU A 473 -24.42 -9.83 21.46
C GLU A 473 -23.13 -9.21 22.03
N MET A 474 -22.66 -8.10 21.46
CA MET A 474 -21.42 -7.45 21.90
C MET A 474 -21.50 -6.97 23.35
N LYS A 475 -22.64 -6.36 23.75
CA LYS A 475 -22.85 -5.90 25.12
C LYS A 475 -22.91 -7.05 26.12
N ALA A 476 -23.51 -8.17 25.74
CA ALA A 476 -23.64 -9.34 26.60
C ALA A 476 -22.29 -10.01 26.92
N LEU A 477 -21.23 -9.75 26.14
CA LEU A 477 -19.87 -10.23 26.47
C LEU A 477 -19.29 -9.58 27.72
N THR A 478 -19.77 -8.39 28.10
CA THR A 478 -19.32 -7.71 29.32
C THR A 478 -19.95 -8.36 30.54
N GLY A 479 -19.14 -9.07 31.34
CA GLY A 479 -19.60 -9.82 32.51
C GLY A 479 -20.08 -11.25 32.19
N LEU A 480 -19.92 -11.71 30.95
CA LEU A 480 -20.17 -13.10 30.57
C LEU A 480 -19.18 -14.03 31.27
N ASP A 481 -19.67 -15.17 31.75
CA ASP A 481 -18.85 -16.36 32.00
C ASP A 481 -18.95 -17.30 30.78
N PRO A 482 -17.98 -17.25 29.84
CA PRO A 482 -18.05 -18.01 28.60
C PRO A 482 -17.83 -19.51 28.82
N ALA A 483 -17.33 -19.94 29.98
CA ALA A 483 -17.24 -21.36 30.30
C ALA A 483 -18.63 -21.97 30.55
N GLN A 484 -19.58 -21.16 31.04
CA GLN A 484 -20.90 -21.62 31.44
C GLN A 484 -21.99 -21.27 30.43
N THR A 485 -21.88 -20.13 29.75
CA THR A 485 -22.96 -19.60 28.90
C THR A 485 -22.45 -19.16 27.53
N ALA A 486 -23.15 -19.59 26.47
CA ALA A 486 -22.94 -19.06 25.13
C ALA A 486 -23.98 -17.97 24.82
N VAL A 487 -23.54 -16.81 24.35
CA VAL A 487 -24.42 -15.75 23.84
C VAL A 487 -24.68 -16.00 22.35
N ILE A 488 -25.94 -16.09 21.94
CA ILE A 488 -26.34 -16.42 20.57
C ILE A 488 -27.46 -15.49 20.10
N ASP A 489 -27.33 -14.93 18.90
CA ASP A 489 -28.41 -14.19 18.25
C ASP A 489 -29.68 -15.05 18.09
N ALA A 490 -30.83 -14.48 18.46
CA ALA A 490 -32.14 -15.14 18.40
C ALA A 490 -32.53 -15.60 16.99
N SER A 491 -31.98 -15.00 15.92
CA SER A 491 -32.18 -15.45 14.54
C SER A 491 -31.59 -16.84 14.25
N PHE A 492 -30.71 -17.35 15.12
CA PHE A 492 -30.15 -18.69 15.02
C PHE A 492 -30.94 -19.76 15.78
N LYS A 493 -32.01 -19.40 16.50
CA LYS A 493 -32.73 -20.32 17.39
C LYS A 493 -33.20 -21.60 16.69
N ASP A 494 -33.71 -21.49 15.46
CA ASP A 494 -34.17 -22.64 14.65
C ASP A 494 -33.03 -23.58 14.21
N LYS A 495 -31.78 -23.13 14.29
CA LYS A 495 -30.57 -23.89 13.92
C LYS A 495 -29.87 -24.52 15.12
N VAL A 496 -30.35 -24.27 16.34
CA VAL A 496 -29.80 -24.84 17.57
C VAL A 496 -30.82 -25.86 18.11
N PRO A 497 -30.58 -27.16 17.90
CA PRO A 497 -31.42 -28.21 18.49
C PRO A 497 -31.50 -28.13 20.02
N GLU A 498 -32.46 -28.83 20.60
CA GLU A 498 -32.51 -29.00 22.05
C GLU A 498 -31.24 -29.70 22.57
N PHE A 499 -30.69 -29.18 23.67
CA PHE A 499 -29.50 -29.71 24.31
C PHE A 499 -29.68 -29.69 25.83
N LYS A 500 -28.86 -30.48 26.53
CA LYS A 500 -28.81 -30.53 28.00
C LYS A 500 -27.52 -29.90 28.51
N PRO A 501 -27.50 -29.39 29.75
CA PRO A 501 -26.27 -28.96 30.39
C PRO A 501 -25.28 -30.14 30.48
N ALA A 502 -23.99 -29.88 30.22
CA ALA A 502 -22.96 -30.92 30.19
C ALA A 502 -22.59 -31.39 31.61
N ASP A 503 -22.48 -32.70 31.79
CA ASP A 503 -22.02 -33.32 33.02
C ASP A 503 -20.49 -33.53 33.02
N SER A 504 -19.93 -33.91 34.17
CA SER A 504 -18.49 -34.13 34.33
C SER A 504 -17.94 -35.32 33.55
N THR A 505 -18.80 -36.17 32.97
CA THR A 505 -18.38 -37.34 32.18
C THR A 505 -18.31 -37.03 30.69
N SER A 506 -18.85 -35.88 30.27
CA SER A 506 -18.87 -35.42 28.90
C SER A 506 -17.52 -34.80 28.53
N SER A 507 -16.97 -35.20 27.39
CA SER A 507 -15.66 -34.72 26.92
C SER A 507 -15.73 -34.29 25.47
N ILE A 508 -14.97 -33.25 25.13
CA ILE A 508 -14.74 -32.81 23.77
C ILE A 508 -13.32 -32.25 23.67
N ARG A 509 -12.60 -32.59 22.60
CA ARG A 509 -11.23 -32.12 22.38
C ARG A 509 -10.91 -31.99 20.91
N MET A 510 -10.00 -31.09 20.59
CA MET A 510 -9.42 -30.98 19.26
C MET A 510 -8.37 -32.07 19.05
N VAL A 511 -8.36 -32.68 17.87
CA VAL A 511 -7.44 -33.75 17.49
C VAL A 511 -6.52 -33.31 16.37
N LYS A 512 -6.98 -32.40 15.52
CA LYS A 512 -6.23 -31.90 14.35
C LYS A 512 -6.58 -30.44 14.10
N PHE A 513 -5.59 -29.64 13.74
CA PHE A 513 -5.75 -28.23 13.40
C PHE A 513 -4.89 -27.90 12.18
N ASP A 514 -5.53 -27.76 11.03
CA ASP A 514 -4.95 -27.23 9.79
C ASP A 514 -5.68 -25.95 9.37
N ASN A 515 -5.16 -25.24 8.36
CA ASN A 515 -5.72 -23.98 7.87
C ASN A 515 -7.12 -24.14 7.24
N ASP A 516 -7.39 -25.29 6.63
CA ASP A 516 -8.61 -25.60 5.87
C ASP A 516 -9.44 -26.73 6.48
N GLU A 517 -8.91 -27.45 7.47
CA GLU A 517 -9.61 -28.53 8.16
C GLU A 517 -9.28 -28.56 9.66
N ILE A 518 -10.32 -28.68 10.50
CA ILE A 518 -10.17 -28.80 11.95
C ILE A 518 -11.03 -29.97 12.46
N ASN A 519 -10.43 -30.91 13.20
CA ASN A 519 -11.12 -32.10 13.68
C ASN A 519 -11.18 -32.12 15.20
N TYR A 520 -12.34 -32.53 15.71
CA TYR A 520 -12.61 -32.71 17.12
C TYR A 520 -13.23 -34.09 17.36
N GLN A 521 -13.05 -34.59 18.57
CA GLN A 521 -13.70 -35.80 19.06
C GLN A 521 -14.47 -35.47 20.33
N SER A 522 -15.67 -36.02 20.46
CA SER A 522 -16.47 -35.94 21.68
C SER A 522 -16.96 -37.31 22.13
N ASP A 523 -17.22 -37.42 23.42
CA ASP A 523 -17.94 -38.54 24.03
C ASP A 523 -18.85 -37.99 25.14
N ALA A 524 -20.16 -38.21 25.03
CA ALA A 524 -21.14 -37.67 25.96
C ALA A 524 -22.41 -38.55 26.03
N ALA A 525 -23.09 -38.57 27.17
CA ALA A 525 -24.33 -39.34 27.35
C ALA A 525 -25.59 -38.64 26.81
N ALA A 526 -25.52 -37.33 26.59
CA ALA A 526 -26.64 -36.51 26.11
C ALA A 526 -26.18 -35.50 25.05
N PRO A 527 -27.12 -34.89 24.29
CA PRO A 527 -26.78 -33.79 23.40
C PRO A 527 -26.34 -32.54 24.19
N HIS A 528 -25.21 -31.94 23.85
CA HIS A 528 -24.66 -30.75 24.52
C HIS A 528 -24.30 -29.66 23.52
N LEU A 529 -24.41 -28.39 23.95
CA LEU A 529 -23.97 -27.25 23.17
C LEU A 529 -22.45 -27.05 23.35
N ALA A 530 -21.69 -27.22 22.28
CA ALA A 530 -20.26 -26.94 22.24
C ALA A 530 -19.98 -25.55 21.65
N VAL A 531 -19.04 -24.82 22.25
CA VAL A 531 -18.45 -23.61 21.69
C VAL A 531 -17.02 -23.93 21.25
N PHE A 532 -16.68 -23.52 20.04
CA PHE A 532 -15.36 -23.71 19.45
C PHE A 532 -14.63 -22.37 19.46
N SER A 533 -13.39 -22.35 19.94
CA SER A 533 -12.53 -21.17 19.95
C SER A 533 -12.02 -20.84 18.54
N GLU A 534 -12.90 -20.84 17.53
CA GLU A 534 -12.58 -20.58 16.13
C GLU A 534 -13.48 -19.50 15.56
N ILE A 535 -12.89 -18.59 14.80
CA ILE A 535 -13.59 -17.41 14.30
C ILE A 535 -14.65 -17.83 13.29
N TYR A 536 -15.88 -17.35 13.49
CA TYR A 536 -17.01 -17.61 12.62
C TYR A 536 -16.79 -16.96 11.25
N TYR A 537 -16.93 -17.75 10.19
CA TYR A 537 -16.98 -17.23 8.83
C TYR A 537 -17.88 -18.13 7.97
N LYS A 538 -18.60 -17.52 7.02
CA LYS A 538 -19.70 -18.14 6.26
C LYS A 538 -19.31 -19.32 5.38
N ASP A 539 -18.03 -19.41 5.02
CA ASP A 539 -17.49 -20.41 4.08
C ASP A 539 -16.95 -21.66 4.79
N TRP A 540 -16.94 -21.69 6.13
CA TRP A 540 -16.76 -22.94 6.86
C TRP A 540 -18.01 -23.82 6.78
N LYS A 541 -17.80 -25.13 6.70
CA LYS A 541 -18.82 -26.17 6.76
C LYS A 541 -18.51 -27.10 7.91
N ALA A 542 -19.53 -27.59 8.59
CA ALA A 542 -19.40 -28.49 9.71
C ALA A 542 -20.01 -29.86 9.36
N TYR A 543 -19.36 -30.92 9.85
CA TYR A 543 -19.78 -32.30 9.66
C TYR A 543 -19.72 -33.02 11.01
N ILE A 544 -20.71 -33.86 11.28
CA ILE A 544 -20.69 -34.82 12.41
C ILE A 544 -20.73 -36.23 11.81
N ASN A 545 -19.71 -37.04 12.09
CA ASN A 545 -19.55 -38.39 11.55
C ASN A 545 -19.70 -38.42 10.01
N GLY A 546 -19.08 -37.44 9.34
CA GLY A 546 -19.10 -37.27 7.88
C GLY A 546 -20.41 -36.70 7.29
N LYS A 547 -21.44 -36.45 8.10
CA LYS A 547 -22.71 -35.88 7.63
C LYS A 547 -22.77 -34.38 7.89
N PRO A 548 -23.26 -33.55 6.95
CA PRO A 548 -23.41 -32.11 7.16
C PRO A 548 -24.24 -31.81 8.41
N ALA A 549 -23.76 -30.89 9.24
CA ALA A 549 -24.42 -30.46 10.46
C ALA A 549 -24.50 -28.92 10.52
N PRO A 550 -25.61 -28.34 11.02
CA PRO A 550 -25.69 -26.91 11.23
C PRO A 550 -24.79 -26.48 12.40
N TYR A 551 -24.22 -25.29 12.26
CA TYR A 551 -23.54 -24.58 13.35
C TYR A 551 -23.92 -23.10 13.26
N VAL A 552 -23.73 -22.37 14.35
CA VAL A 552 -24.14 -20.98 14.51
C VAL A 552 -22.99 -20.13 14.99
N LYS A 553 -23.16 -18.81 14.91
CA LYS A 553 -22.25 -17.85 15.52
C LYS A 553 -22.61 -17.74 17.01
N ALA A 554 -21.60 -17.72 17.87
CA ALA A 554 -21.77 -17.53 19.31
C ALA A 554 -20.71 -16.56 19.85
N ASN A 555 -21.01 -15.94 20.98
CA ASN A 555 -20.14 -14.97 21.66
C ASN A 555 -19.60 -13.91 20.70
N TYR A 556 -20.49 -13.40 19.83
CA TYR A 556 -20.25 -12.44 18.75
C TYR A 556 -19.33 -12.92 17.61
N VAL A 557 -18.31 -13.72 17.90
CA VAL A 557 -17.17 -13.99 17.00
C VAL A 557 -16.87 -15.49 16.80
N LEU A 558 -17.28 -16.35 17.72
CA LEU A 558 -16.95 -17.78 17.75
C LEU A 558 -18.00 -18.65 17.06
N ARG A 559 -17.72 -19.95 16.94
CA ARG A 559 -18.67 -20.96 16.42
C ARG A 559 -19.28 -21.74 17.58
N ALA A 560 -20.53 -22.16 17.44
CA ALA A 560 -21.17 -23.11 18.34
C ALA A 560 -22.04 -24.12 17.59
N MET A 561 -22.16 -25.33 18.13
CA MET A 561 -23.05 -26.36 17.58
C MET A 561 -23.47 -27.34 18.66
N VAL A 562 -24.66 -27.93 18.50
CA VAL A 562 -25.13 -29.01 19.38
C VAL A 562 -24.53 -30.33 18.89
N ILE A 563 -23.81 -31.00 19.78
CA ILE A 563 -23.21 -32.31 19.55
C ILE A 563 -24.16 -33.36 20.10
N PRO A 564 -24.58 -34.37 19.31
CA PRO A 564 -25.46 -35.42 19.78
C PRO A 564 -24.78 -36.34 20.80
N ALA A 565 -25.57 -37.15 21.51
CA ALA A 565 -25.05 -38.16 22.41
C ALA A 565 -24.18 -39.20 21.67
N GLY A 566 -23.27 -39.82 22.42
CA GLY A 566 -22.34 -40.84 21.97
C GLY A 566 -20.97 -40.30 21.54
N LYS A 567 -20.17 -41.19 20.96
CA LYS A 567 -18.88 -40.87 20.37
C LYS A 567 -19.07 -40.24 19.01
N ASN A 568 -18.59 -39.02 18.83
CA ASN A 568 -18.72 -38.28 17.59
C ASN A 568 -17.39 -37.74 17.11
N GLU A 569 -17.18 -37.78 15.80
CA GLU A 569 -16.16 -37.02 15.10
C GLU A 569 -16.80 -35.76 14.51
N ILE A 570 -16.23 -34.60 14.83
CA ILE A 570 -16.67 -33.31 14.31
C ILE A 570 -15.56 -32.78 13.41
N THR A 571 -15.93 -32.37 12.19
CA THR A 571 -14.98 -31.79 11.24
C THR A 571 -15.51 -30.45 10.75
N PHE A 572 -14.68 -29.42 10.85
CA PHE A 572 -14.88 -28.16 10.13
C PHE A 572 -13.99 -28.13 8.90
N ARG A 573 -14.56 -27.80 7.74
CA ARG A 573 -13.81 -27.63 6.48
C ARG A 573 -14.05 -26.25 5.89
N PHE A 574 -12.99 -25.60 5.42
CA PHE A 574 -13.09 -24.32 4.74
C PHE A 574 -13.36 -24.55 3.25
N GLU A 575 -14.59 -24.35 2.81
CA GLU A 575 -15.06 -24.67 1.45
C GLU A 575 -15.60 -23.39 0.77
N PRO A 576 -14.74 -22.42 0.41
CA PRO A 576 -15.14 -21.15 -0.21
C PRO A 576 -15.59 -21.33 -1.67
N ASN A 577 -16.89 -21.35 -1.89
CA ASN A 577 -17.49 -21.46 -3.23
C ASN A 577 -16.95 -20.43 -4.24
N ILE A 578 -16.75 -19.19 -3.80
CA ILE A 578 -16.26 -18.09 -4.65
C ILE A 578 -14.81 -18.34 -5.08
N TYR A 579 -13.97 -18.89 -4.19
CA TYR A 579 -12.59 -19.22 -4.53
C TYR A 579 -12.54 -20.32 -5.59
N HIS A 580 -13.30 -21.41 -5.43
CA HIS A 580 -13.33 -22.49 -6.42
C HIS A 580 -13.85 -22.02 -7.79
N LEU A 581 -14.90 -21.20 -7.80
CA LEU A 581 -15.40 -20.58 -9.02
C LEU A 581 -14.34 -19.67 -9.67
N GLY A 582 -13.71 -18.79 -8.89
CA GLY A 582 -12.66 -17.89 -9.36
C GLY A 582 -11.45 -18.64 -9.90
N ASN A 583 -10.99 -19.67 -9.21
CA ASN A 583 -9.89 -20.52 -9.64
C ASN A 583 -10.20 -21.25 -10.95
N THR A 584 -11.44 -21.75 -11.10
CA THR A 584 -11.90 -22.40 -12.33
C THR A 584 -11.90 -21.43 -13.50
N ILE A 585 -12.50 -20.24 -13.32
CA ILE A 585 -12.54 -19.18 -14.35
C ILE A 585 -11.11 -18.74 -14.72
N SER A 586 -10.26 -18.50 -13.72
CA SER A 586 -8.86 -18.08 -13.92
C SER A 586 -8.08 -19.14 -14.69
N THR A 587 -8.23 -20.42 -14.33
CA THR A 587 -7.56 -21.54 -14.98
C THR A 587 -8.00 -21.65 -16.45
N ILE A 588 -9.30 -21.62 -16.71
CA ILE A 588 -9.85 -21.68 -18.08
C ILE A 588 -9.34 -20.50 -18.90
N THR A 589 -9.41 -19.28 -18.35
CA THR A 589 -8.96 -18.06 -19.05
C THR A 589 -7.45 -18.11 -19.32
N GLY A 590 -6.66 -18.61 -18.37
CA GLY A 590 -5.22 -18.81 -18.53
C GLY A 590 -4.90 -19.77 -19.68
N TRP A 591 -5.57 -20.92 -19.75
CA TRP A 591 -5.42 -21.86 -20.86
C TRP A 591 -5.87 -21.26 -22.19
N LEU A 592 -6.96 -20.50 -22.23
CA LEU A 592 -7.41 -19.81 -23.43
C LEU A 592 -6.38 -18.81 -23.93
N VAL A 593 -5.81 -17.97 -23.05
CA VAL A 593 -4.76 -17.02 -23.40
C VAL A 593 -3.51 -17.74 -23.91
N PHE A 594 -3.09 -18.82 -23.24
CA PHE A 594 -1.96 -19.63 -23.67
C PHE A 594 -2.18 -20.26 -25.05
N LEU A 595 -3.37 -20.82 -25.31
CA LEU A 595 -3.74 -21.38 -26.60
C LEU A 595 -3.79 -20.30 -27.69
N LEU A 596 -4.35 -19.12 -27.40
CA LEU A 596 -4.35 -17.99 -28.33
C LEU A 596 -2.93 -17.54 -28.66
N PHE A 597 -2.03 -17.54 -27.68
CA PHE A 597 -0.61 -17.25 -27.91
C PHE A 597 0.05 -18.30 -28.79
N LEU A 598 -0.18 -19.60 -28.55
CA LEU A 598 0.35 -20.67 -29.41
C LEU A 598 -0.20 -20.60 -30.84
N VAL A 599 -1.49 -20.31 -31.00
CA VAL A 599 -2.12 -20.08 -32.31
C VAL A 599 -1.47 -18.89 -33.01
N TRP A 600 -1.27 -17.78 -32.30
CA TRP A 600 -0.60 -16.61 -32.84
C TRP A 600 0.84 -16.92 -33.29
N VAL A 601 1.63 -17.62 -32.46
CA VAL A 601 2.99 -18.06 -32.82
C VAL A 601 2.97 -18.97 -34.05
N ALA A 602 2.06 -19.95 -34.10
CA ALA A 602 1.93 -20.85 -35.25
C ALA A 602 1.54 -20.11 -36.54
N LEU A 603 0.63 -19.14 -36.44
CA LEU A 603 0.25 -18.27 -37.56
C LEU A 603 1.44 -17.43 -38.03
N GLU A 604 2.21 -16.81 -37.13
CA GLU A 604 3.40 -16.03 -37.48
C GLU A 604 4.49 -16.88 -38.14
N ILE A 605 4.75 -18.09 -37.63
CA ILE A 605 5.69 -19.03 -38.26
C ILE A 605 5.20 -19.39 -39.68
N ASN A 606 3.90 -19.64 -39.85
CA ASN A 606 3.33 -19.99 -41.15
C ASN A 606 3.39 -18.81 -42.14
N ILE A 607 3.06 -17.60 -41.69
CA ILE A 607 3.18 -16.37 -42.49
C ILE A 607 4.64 -16.13 -42.88
N GLY A 608 5.59 -16.30 -41.95
CA GLY A 608 7.02 -16.19 -42.20
C GLY A 608 7.53 -17.20 -43.23
N ARG A 609 7.04 -18.45 -43.19
CA ARG A 609 7.34 -19.49 -44.19
C ARG A 609 6.78 -19.10 -45.57
N LYS A 610 5.52 -18.67 -45.66
CA LYS A 610 4.91 -18.23 -46.92
C LYS A 610 5.67 -17.07 -47.56
N ARG A 611 6.02 -16.04 -46.77
CA ARG A 611 6.82 -14.89 -47.24
C ARG A 611 8.17 -15.30 -47.84
N LYS A 612 8.89 -16.24 -47.20
CA LYS A 612 10.17 -16.79 -47.73
C LYS A 612 9.98 -17.57 -49.05
N THR A 613 8.84 -18.23 -49.22
CA THR A 613 8.54 -19.02 -50.41
C THR A 613 8.16 -18.15 -51.60
N GLU A 614 7.50 -17.01 -51.35
CA GLU A 614 7.14 -16.02 -52.38
C GLU A 614 8.36 -15.20 -52.84
N THR A 615 9.27 -14.80 -51.93
CA THR A 615 10.50 -14.12 -52.33
C THR A 615 11.49 -15.02 -53.09
N GLY A 616 11.50 -16.33 -52.81
CA GLY A 616 12.30 -17.31 -53.56
C GLY A 616 11.74 -17.68 -54.94
N LYS A 617 10.51 -17.25 -55.29
CA LYS A 617 9.92 -17.40 -56.62
C LYS A 617 10.01 -16.13 -57.49
N MET A 618 10.41 -15.00 -56.91
CA MET A 618 10.60 -13.70 -57.59
C MET A 618 12.07 -13.33 -57.81
N ALA A 619 13.00 -14.12 -57.28
CA ALA A 619 14.42 -14.12 -57.65
C ALA A 619 14.68 -15.27 -58.62
#